data_AF-A0A444XLQ2-F1
#
_entry.id   AF-A0A444XLQ2-F1
#
_cell.length_a   1.000
_cell.length_b   1.000
_cell.length_c   1.000
_cell.angle_alpha   90.00
_cell.angle_beta   90.00
_cell.angle_gamma   90.00
#
_symmetry.space_group_name_H-M   'P 1'
#
loop_
_entity.id
_entity.type
_entity.pdbx_description
1 polymer ?
#
loop_
_entity_poly.entity_id
_entity_poly.type
_entity_poly.pdbx_seq_one_letter_code
_entity_poly.pdbx_strand_id
1 'polypeptide(L)'
;MKVVQNVAFESFVLYTISKYGSLNSSWEVSVDNEMTKFNCSCFRMDSFGISCEHIVCVLVFLNILELPKSLVLIRWSKNAKTSTFNSSDITWDSIILSQYGCLMDWCRQLSYIASRRQERFHLLRDTVMSLIEDFNKIEDEQKKQVGVEADGSDDIFLKNPQNCRSKCHPGEKVKQKPQHTMWYLSHGRAQ
;
A
#
# COMPACT_ATOMS: atom_id res chain seq x y z
N MET A 1 -24.26 5.03 14.88
CA MET A 1 -23.45 5.61 15.97
C MET A 1 -24.20 6.82 16.50
N LYS A 2 -23.89 7.29 17.70
CA LYS A 2 -24.53 8.46 18.31
C LYS A 2 -23.50 9.22 19.15
N VAL A 3 -23.56 10.54 19.13
CA VAL A 3 -22.90 11.37 20.15
C VAL A 3 -23.60 11.14 21.48
N VAL A 4 -22.87 10.63 22.47
CA VAL A 4 -23.40 10.30 23.80
C VAL A 4 -23.03 11.35 24.85
N GLN A 5 -21.95 12.09 24.62
CA GLN A 5 -21.47 13.14 25.52
C GLN A 5 -20.72 14.21 24.71
N ASN A 6 -20.74 15.44 25.21
CA ASN A 6 -19.81 16.49 24.81
C ASN A 6 -19.26 17.20 26.06
N VAL A 7 -18.01 17.63 25.99
CA VAL A 7 -17.33 18.38 27.05
C VAL A 7 -16.63 19.56 26.39
N ALA A 8 -16.97 20.78 26.81
CA ALA A 8 -16.35 22.00 26.32
C ALA A 8 -15.08 22.33 27.12
N PHE A 9 -14.00 22.61 26.40
CA PHE A 9 -12.76 23.18 26.91
C PHE A 9 -12.61 24.61 26.40
N GLU A 10 -11.60 25.35 26.88
CA GLU A 10 -11.38 26.75 26.49
C GLU A 10 -11.19 26.94 24.98
N SER A 11 -10.54 25.98 24.30
CA SER A 11 -10.17 26.08 22.89
C SER A 11 -10.85 25.07 21.95
N PHE A 12 -11.50 24.03 22.48
CA PHE A 12 -12.15 22.99 21.69
C PHE A 12 -13.29 22.31 22.45
N VAL A 13 -14.16 21.62 21.73
CA VAL A 13 -15.19 20.74 22.29
C VAL A 13 -14.84 19.29 21.97
N LEU A 14 -14.87 18.44 22.99
CA LEU A 14 -14.67 16.99 22.86
C LEU A 14 -16.02 16.29 22.79
N TYR A 15 -16.25 15.51 21.74
CA TYR A 15 -17.45 14.69 21.55
C TYR A 15 -17.11 13.22 21.71
N THR A 16 -17.89 12.51 22.52
CA THR A 16 -17.79 11.05 22.67
C THR A 16 -18.86 10.39 21.82
N ILE A 17 -18.45 9.51 20.92
CA ILE A 17 -19.31 8.75 20.00
C ILE A 17 -19.36 7.31 20.45
N SER A 18 -20.55 6.73 20.53
CA SER A 18 -20.75 5.31 20.80
C SER A 18 -21.46 4.62 19.63
N LYS A 19 -21.14 3.34 19.43
CA LYS A 19 -21.85 2.46 18.50
C LYS A 19 -23.06 1.83 19.19
N TYR A 20 -24.24 1.94 18.55
CA TYR A 20 -25.45 1.26 19.02
C TYR A 20 -25.20 -0.23 19.22
N GLY A 21 -25.60 -0.76 20.38
CA GLY A 21 -25.46 -2.18 20.72
C GLY A 21 -24.04 -2.64 21.10
N SER A 22 -23.06 -1.72 21.21
CA SER A 22 -21.74 -2.02 21.78
C SER A 22 -21.55 -1.29 23.09
N LEU A 23 -21.19 -2.02 24.16
CA LEU A 23 -20.90 -1.45 25.47
C LEU A 23 -19.48 -0.89 25.58
N ASN A 24 -18.55 -1.33 24.71
CA ASN A 24 -17.12 -1.10 24.90
C ASN A 24 -16.45 -0.34 23.75
N SER A 25 -17.20 0.14 22.76
CA SER A 25 -16.63 0.87 21.62
C SER A 25 -17.08 2.32 21.64
N SER A 26 -16.23 3.18 22.21
CA SER A 26 -16.37 4.63 22.14
C SER A 26 -15.18 5.27 21.42
N TRP A 27 -15.46 6.34 20.70
CA TRP A 27 -14.45 7.16 20.04
C TRP A 27 -14.61 8.61 20.47
N GLU A 28 -13.51 9.34 20.39
CA GLU A 28 -13.45 10.74 20.76
C GLU A 28 -13.17 11.56 19.50
N VAL A 29 -13.90 12.65 19.35
CA VAL A 29 -13.67 13.64 18.30
C VAL A 29 -13.52 15.00 18.96
N SER A 30 -12.36 15.63 18.82
CA SER A 30 -12.16 17.02 19.22
C SER A 30 -12.38 17.94 18.03
N VAL A 31 -13.15 19.00 18.26
CA VAL A 31 -13.43 20.06 17.29
C VAL A 31 -13.04 21.37 17.94
N ASP A 32 -12.15 22.13 17.31
CA ASP A 32 -11.83 23.48 17.76
C ASP A 32 -13.06 24.41 17.71
N ASN A 33 -13.02 25.50 18.47
CA ASN A 33 -14.16 26.42 18.55
C ASN A 33 -14.47 27.12 17.22
N GLU A 34 -13.47 27.25 16.35
CA GLU A 34 -13.63 27.84 15.01
C GLU A 34 -14.12 26.83 13.96
N MET A 35 -14.29 25.55 14.33
CA MET A 35 -14.64 24.44 13.44
C MET A 35 -13.68 24.30 12.23
N THR A 36 -12.42 24.66 12.43
CA THR A 36 -11.35 24.54 11.42
C THR A 36 -10.51 23.28 11.60
N LYS A 37 -10.55 22.63 12.77
CA LYS A 37 -9.73 21.47 13.09
C LYS A 37 -10.55 20.37 13.76
N PHE A 38 -10.49 19.19 13.15
CA PHE A 38 -11.18 17.99 13.62
C PHE A 38 -10.15 16.89 13.82
N ASN A 39 -10.03 16.36 15.05
CA ASN A 39 -9.22 15.17 15.31
C ASN A 39 -10.12 14.06 15.82
N CYS A 40 -9.83 12.82 15.44
CA CYS A 40 -10.56 11.66 15.94
C CYS A 40 -9.59 10.60 16.45
N SER A 41 -9.90 9.99 17.60
CA SER A 41 -9.10 8.92 18.20
C SER A 41 -8.98 7.65 17.34
N CYS A 42 -9.72 7.55 16.23
CA CYS A 42 -9.54 6.48 15.24
C CYS A 42 -8.40 6.74 14.24
N PHE A 43 -7.79 7.93 14.24
CA PHE A 43 -6.65 8.34 13.40
C PHE A 43 -6.83 8.18 11.88
N ARG A 44 -8.06 7.96 11.39
CA ARG A 44 -8.30 7.78 9.94
C ARG A 44 -8.06 9.06 9.14
N MET A 45 -8.34 10.22 9.74
CA MET A 45 -8.04 11.49 9.10
C MET A 45 -6.52 11.65 8.96
N ASP A 46 -5.76 11.36 10.02
CA ASP A 46 -4.29 11.48 9.98
C ASP A 46 -3.63 10.43 9.08
N SER A 47 -4.16 9.21 9.05
CA SER A 47 -3.56 8.09 8.30
C SER A 47 -3.96 8.06 6.82
N PHE A 48 -5.24 8.28 6.51
CA PHE A 48 -5.78 8.15 5.15
C PHE A 48 -6.12 9.51 4.53
N GLY A 49 -6.21 10.56 5.34
CA GLY A 49 -6.64 11.87 4.87
C GLY A 49 -8.13 11.97 4.56
N ILE A 50 -8.94 11.02 5.07
CA ILE A 50 -10.38 10.93 4.80
C ILE A 50 -11.12 11.08 6.12
N SER A 51 -12.18 11.90 6.13
CA SER A 51 -13.07 12.03 7.29
C SER A 51 -13.65 10.68 7.67
N CYS A 52 -13.48 10.29 8.93
CA CYS A 52 -14.05 9.05 9.43
C CYS A 52 -15.55 9.19 9.71
N GLU A 53 -16.20 8.04 9.83
CA GLU A 53 -17.61 7.96 10.21
C GLU A 53 -17.92 8.61 11.57
N HIS A 54 -16.94 8.73 12.47
CA HIS A 54 -17.08 9.42 13.76
C HIS A 54 -17.13 10.94 13.60
N ILE A 55 -16.24 11.52 12.78
CA ILE A 55 -16.25 12.96 12.47
C ILE A 55 -17.55 13.31 11.75
N VAL A 56 -17.97 12.50 10.77
CA VAL A 56 -19.26 12.68 10.08
C VAL A 56 -20.43 12.63 11.06
N CYS A 57 -20.40 11.73 12.04
CA CYS A 57 -21.41 11.67 13.10
C CYS A 57 -21.48 12.97 13.92
N VAL A 58 -20.35 13.62 14.18
CA VAL A 58 -20.31 14.92 14.89
C VAL A 58 -20.84 16.04 14.00
N LEU A 59 -20.49 16.07 12.71
CA LEU A 59 -21.04 17.06 11.77
C LEU A 59 -22.57 17.00 11.71
N VAL A 60 -23.12 15.78 11.62
CA VAL A 60 -24.58 15.55 11.65
C VAL A 60 -25.18 16.00 12.97
N PHE A 61 -24.53 15.72 14.10
CA PHE A 61 -24.97 16.16 15.43
C PHE A 61 -24.99 17.69 15.55
N LEU A 62 -24.03 18.38 14.93
CA LEU A 62 -23.95 19.84 14.89
C LEU A 62 -24.82 20.48 13.80
N ASN A 63 -25.60 19.67 13.06
CA ASN A 63 -26.42 20.12 11.93
C ASN A 63 -25.61 20.84 10.83
N ILE A 64 -24.37 20.42 10.62
CA ILE A 64 -23.49 20.92 9.57
C ILE A 64 -23.75 20.08 8.31
N LEU A 65 -24.38 20.69 7.31
CA LEU A 65 -24.76 20.02 6.06
C LEU A 65 -23.64 20.00 5.01
N GLU A 66 -22.75 20.99 5.06
CA GLU A 66 -21.61 21.09 4.16
C GLU A 66 -20.33 20.62 4.84
N LEU A 67 -19.54 19.80 4.16
CA LEU A 67 -18.28 19.31 4.70
C LEU A 67 -17.29 20.49 4.86
N PRO A 68 -16.79 20.77 6.09
CA PRO A 68 -15.78 21.81 6.31
C PRO A 68 -14.57 21.64 5.40
N LYS A 69 -14.04 22.76 4.88
CA LYS A 69 -12.88 22.74 3.96
C LYS A 69 -11.65 22.08 4.57
N SER A 70 -11.49 22.18 5.90
CA SER A 70 -10.42 21.52 6.64
C SER A 70 -10.45 19.99 6.59
N LEU A 71 -11.62 19.42 6.30
CA LEU A 71 -11.80 17.98 6.11
C LEU A 71 -11.61 17.53 4.65
N VAL A 72 -11.45 18.47 3.71
CA VAL A 72 -11.22 18.19 2.29
C VAL A 72 -9.73 18.39 1.97
N LEU A 73 -8.94 17.32 2.08
CA LEU A 73 -7.53 17.38 1.71
C LEU A 73 -7.34 17.48 0.19
N ILE A 74 -6.29 18.18 -0.23
CA ILE A 74 -5.95 18.40 -1.65
C ILE A 74 -5.88 17.09 -2.43
N ARG A 75 -5.31 16.02 -1.83
CA ARG A 75 -5.22 14.68 -2.42
C ARG A 75 -6.57 14.08 -2.83
N TRP A 76 -7.65 14.45 -2.14
CA TRP A 76 -9.01 13.97 -2.39
C TRP A 76 -9.88 14.99 -3.12
N SER A 77 -9.33 16.16 -3.45
CA SER A 77 -10.04 17.21 -4.18
C SER A 77 -10.08 16.91 -5.69
N LYS A 78 -11.02 17.54 -6.41
CA LYS A 78 -11.06 17.51 -7.88
C LYS A 78 -9.76 18.06 -8.51
N ASN A 79 -9.07 18.92 -7.77
CA ASN A 79 -7.80 19.54 -8.13
C ASN A 79 -6.57 18.70 -7.75
N ALA A 80 -6.73 17.47 -7.27
CA ALA A 80 -5.61 16.59 -6.95
C ALA A 80 -4.66 16.35 -8.15
N LYS A 81 -5.19 16.43 -9.38
CA LYS A 81 -4.39 16.32 -10.61
C LYS A 81 -3.64 17.60 -10.98
N THR A 82 -4.07 18.75 -10.45
CA THR A 82 -3.49 20.07 -10.74
C THR A 82 -2.64 20.60 -9.59
N SER A 83 -2.74 20.02 -8.39
CA SER A 83 -1.82 20.33 -7.32
C SER A 83 -0.46 19.77 -7.70
N THR A 84 0.41 20.67 -8.15
CA THR A 84 1.84 20.42 -8.27
C THR A 84 2.30 19.81 -6.96
N PHE A 85 2.71 18.55 -7.00
CA PHE A 85 3.49 17.96 -5.92
C PHE A 85 4.66 18.92 -5.69
N ASN A 86 4.76 19.50 -4.49
CA ASN A 86 5.91 20.29 -4.13
C ASN A 86 7.12 19.37 -4.29
N SER A 87 8.07 19.77 -5.13
CA SER A 87 9.30 19.02 -5.38
C SER A 87 10.10 18.71 -4.10
N SER A 88 9.77 19.37 -2.99
CA SER A 88 10.35 19.18 -1.67
C SER A 88 9.95 17.88 -0.97
N ASP A 89 8.81 17.26 -1.33
CA ASP A 89 8.31 16.04 -0.67
C ASP A 89 8.61 14.76 -1.47
N ILE A 90 9.30 14.89 -2.60
CA ILE A 90 9.72 13.74 -3.41
C ILE A 90 10.96 13.15 -2.74
N THR A 91 10.77 12.10 -1.95
CA THR A 91 11.90 11.31 -1.44
C THR A 91 12.58 10.58 -2.60
N TRP A 92 13.90 10.41 -2.55
CA TRP A 92 14.65 9.62 -3.53
C TRP A 92 14.05 8.22 -3.71
N ASP A 93 13.52 7.62 -2.65
CA ASP A 93 12.78 6.35 -2.68
C ASP A 93 11.54 6.40 -3.59
N SER A 94 10.82 7.52 -3.60
CA SER A 94 9.65 7.71 -4.46
C SER A 94 10.03 7.78 -5.94
N ILE A 95 11.18 8.38 -6.25
CA ILE A 95 11.72 8.45 -7.62
C ILE A 95 12.14 7.07 -8.09
N ILE A 96 12.93 6.35 -7.28
CA ILE A 96 13.42 5.01 -7.58
C ILE A 96 12.23 4.06 -7.79
N LEU A 97 11.23 4.10 -6.90
CA LEU A 97 10.05 3.24 -7.00
C LEU A 97 9.23 3.54 -8.27
N SER A 98 9.09 4.82 -8.63
CA SER A 98 8.40 5.24 -9.86
C SER A 98 9.13 4.75 -11.11
N GLN A 99 10.46 4.95 -11.17
CA GLN A 99 11.30 4.49 -12.27
C GLN A 99 11.26 2.97 -12.42
N TYR A 100 11.39 2.23 -11.32
CA TYR A 100 11.26 0.78 -11.28
C TYR A 100 9.89 0.32 -11.80
N GLY A 101 8.81 0.97 -11.37
CA GLY A 101 7.46 0.68 -11.85
C GLY A 101 7.31 0.84 -13.37
N CYS A 102 7.85 1.92 -13.94
CA CYS A 102 7.86 2.14 -15.39
C CYS A 102 8.63 1.06 -16.15
N LEU A 103 9.84 0.73 -15.67
CA LEU A 103 10.67 -0.32 -16.27
C LEU A 103 9.97 -1.68 -16.24
N MET A 104 9.34 -2.03 -15.11
CA MET A 104 8.59 -3.27 -14.98
C MET A 104 7.40 -3.34 -15.94
N ASP A 105 6.69 -2.23 -16.16
CA ASP A 105 5.59 -2.21 -17.13
C ASP A 105 6.08 -2.40 -18.57
N TRP A 106 7.16 -1.72 -18.97
CA TRP A 106 7.75 -1.93 -20.29
C TRP A 106 8.28 -3.35 -20.48
N CYS A 107 9.00 -3.89 -19.49
CA CYS A 107 9.47 -5.28 -19.51
C CYS A 107 8.33 -6.28 -19.60
N ARG A 108 7.20 -6.03 -18.90
CA ARG A 108 5.99 -6.84 -19.00
C ARG A 108 5.41 -6.81 -20.43
N GLN A 109 5.29 -5.63 -21.02
CA GLN A 109 4.79 -5.48 -22.40
C GLN A 109 5.70 -6.18 -23.41
N LEU A 110 7.02 -5.98 -23.30
CA LEU A 110 8.01 -6.65 -24.14
C LEU A 110 7.96 -8.17 -23.99
N SER A 111 7.86 -8.68 -22.76
CA SER A 111 7.74 -10.12 -22.47
C SER A 111 6.49 -10.72 -23.12
N TYR A 112 5.36 -10.03 -23.07
CA TYR A 112 4.12 -10.45 -23.72
C TYR A 112 4.26 -10.53 -25.25
N ILE A 113 4.96 -9.57 -25.86
CA ILE A 113 5.17 -9.54 -27.32
C ILE A 113 6.18 -10.61 -27.76
N ALA A 114 7.29 -10.75 -27.03
CA ALA A 114 8.41 -11.61 -27.41
C ALA A 114 8.13 -13.11 -27.20
N SER A 115 7.37 -13.49 -26.16
CA SER A 115 7.07 -14.90 -25.84
C SER A 115 6.27 -15.65 -26.91
N ARG A 116 5.65 -14.94 -27.85
CA ARG A 116 4.81 -15.52 -28.91
C ARG A 116 5.60 -16.12 -30.08
N ARG A 117 6.89 -15.83 -30.20
CA ARG A 117 7.76 -16.28 -31.30
C ARG A 117 9.16 -16.57 -30.77
N GLN A 118 9.68 -17.77 -31.09
CA GLN A 118 10.96 -18.25 -30.57
C GLN A 118 12.13 -17.30 -30.88
N GLU A 119 12.20 -16.78 -32.11
CA GLU A 119 13.22 -15.81 -32.53
C GLU A 119 13.20 -14.51 -31.70
N ARG A 120 12.00 -13.98 -31.43
CA ARG A 120 11.84 -12.75 -30.63
C ARG A 120 12.16 -12.99 -29.16
N PHE A 121 11.81 -14.17 -28.65
CA PHE A 121 12.17 -14.59 -27.31
C PHE A 121 13.68 -14.64 -27.12
N HIS A 122 14.41 -15.28 -28.05
CA HIS A 122 15.88 -15.35 -27.98
C HIS A 122 16.51 -13.98 -28.09
N LEU A 123 16.08 -13.14 -29.04
CA LEU A 123 16.57 -11.77 -29.17
C LEU A 123 16.37 -10.95 -27.89
N LEU A 124 15.17 -10.98 -27.30
CA LEU A 124 14.88 -10.25 -26.07
C LEU A 124 15.71 -10.80 -24.90
N ARG A 125 15.83 -12.12 -24.77
CA ARG A 125 16.65 -12.74 -23.72
C ARG A 125 18.10 -12.28 -23.82
N ASP A 126 18.70 -12.38 -25.01
CA ASP A 126 20.12 -12.07 -25.19
C ASP A 126 20.38 -10.57 -24.95
N THR A 127 19.46 -9.71 -25.41
CA THR A 127 19.52 -8.26 -25.14
C THR A 127 19.45 -7.96 -23.64
N VAL A 128 18.50 -8.56 -22.92
CA VAL A 128 18.35 -8.34 -21.47
C VAL A 128 19.55 -8.85 -20.70
N MET A 129 20.09 -10.03 -21.07
CA MET A 129 21.27 -10.59 -20.41
C MET A 129 22.51 -9.71 -20.64
N SER A 130 22.71 -9.21 -21.86
CA SER A 130 23.79 -8.26 -22.17
C SER A 130 23.67 -6.99 -21.32
N LEU A 131 22.47 -6.41 -21.25
CA LEU A 131 22.24 -5.19 -20.46
C LEU A 131 22.52 -5.42 -18.97
N ILE A 132 22.08 -6.55 -18.40
CA ILE A 132 22.36 -6.89 -16.99
C ILE A 132 23.87 -6.97 -16.75
N GLU A 133 24.60 -7.61 -17.66
CA GLU A 133 26.05 -7.73 -17.55
C GLU A 133 26.75 -6.37 -17.65
N ASP A 134 26.30 -5.51 -18.57
CA ASP A 134 26.83 -4.15 -18.74
C ASP A 134 26.59 -3.28 -17.50
N PHE A 135 25.40 -3.36 -16.88
CA PHE A 135 25.10 -2.62 -15.65
C PHE A 135 25.91 -3.11 -14.44
N ASN A 136 26.10 -4.44 -14.29
CA ASN A 136 26.93 -4.98 -13.22
C ASN A 136 28.40 -4.52 -13.34
N LYS A 137 28.94 -4.44 -14.55
CA LYS A 137 30.30 -3.94 -14.80
C LYS A 137 30.46 -2.48 -14.37
N ILE A 138 29.45 -1.64 -14.64
CA ILE A 138 29.45 -0.23 -14.23
C ILE A 138 29.47 -0.11 -12.69
N GLU A 139 28.72 -0.94 -11.97
CA GLU A 139 28.73 -0.96 -10.50
C GLU A 139 30.08 -1.40 -9.93
N ASP A 140 30.72 -2.40 -10.55
CA ASP A 140 32.05 -2.90 -10.14
C ASP A 140 33.16 -1.85 -10.38
N GLU A 141 33.07 -1.11 -11.48
CA GLU A 141 34.00 -0.02 -11.80
C GLU A 141 33.85 1.17 -10.84
N GLN A 142 32.61 1.50 -10.42
CA GLN A 142 32.36 2.52 -9.41
C GLN A 142 32.91 2.12 -8.03
N LYS A 143 32.75 0.85 -7.62
CA LYS A 143 33.34 0.33 -6.38
C LYS A 143 34.87 0.34 -6.38
N LYS A 144 35.50 0.11 -7.54
CA LYS A 144 36.96 0.15 -7.68
C LYS A 144 37.54 1.57 -7.61
N GLN A 145 36.75 2.59 -7.95
CA GLN A 145 37.14 4.00 -7.85
C GLN A 145 36.98 4.58 -6.44
N VAL A 146 36.12 3.99 -5.59
CA VAL A 146 35.87 4.40 -4.18
C VAL A 146 36.81 3.71 -3.18
N GLY A 147 37.69 2.80 -3.62
CA GLY A 147 38.63 2.04 -2.77
C GLY A 147 39.82 2.82 -2.18
N VAL A 148 39.84 4.15 -2.26
CA VAL A 148 40.76 5.02 -1.51
C VAL A 148 39.87 6.05 -0.81
N GLU A 149 39.97 6.12 0.53
CA GLU A 149 39.08 6.83 1.47
C GLU A 149 37.87 5.98 1.94
N ALA A 150 38.08 5.24 3.03
CA ALA A 150 37.00 4.65 3.82
C ALA A 150 36.32 5.74 4.67
N ASP A 151 35.00 5.88 4.59
CA ASP A 151 34.15 5.99 5.77
C ASP A 151 32.68 5.70 5.43
N GLY A 152 31.94 5.20 6.42
CA GLY A 152 30.69 4.46 6.30
C GLY A 152 29.56 5.13 5.52
N SER A 153 28.92 4.31 4.68
CA SER A 153 27.61 4.57 4.10
C SER A 153 26.78 3.31 4.28
N ASP A 154 25.67 3.43 5.01
CA ASP A 154 24.70 2.35 5.20
C ASP A 154 24.15 1.88 3.85
N ASP A 155 24.52 0.66 3.44
CA ASP A 155 23.91 -0.02 2.30
C ASP A 155 22.42 -0.26 2.57
N ILE A 156 21.55 0.60 2.04
CA ILE A 156 20.10 0.38 2.05
C ILE A 156 19.78 -0.71 1.02
N PHE A 157 19.81 -1.95 1.48
CA PHE A 157 19.33 -3.11 0.73
C PHE A 157 17.82 -2.93 0.44
N LEU A 158 17.46 -2.63 -0.81
CA LEU A 158 16.07 -2.50 -1.25
C LEU A 158 15.36 -3.85 -1.07
N LYS A 159 14.63 -3.99 0.04
CA LYS A 159 13.81 -5.17 0.29
C LYS A 159 12.62 -5.17 -0.67
N ASN A 160 12.33 -6.35 -1.22
CA ASN A 160 11.12 -6.57 -2.03
C ASN A 160 9.88 -6.11 -1.24
N PRO A 161 9.06 -5.17 -1.76
CA PRO A 161 7.85 -4.75 -1.07
C PRO A 161 6.98 -5.97 -0.76
N GLN A 162 6.59 -6.12 0.51
CA GLN A 162 5.78 -7.26 0.93
C GLN A 162 4.47 -7.27 0.16
N ASN A 163 4.36 -8.25 -0.74
CA ASN A 163 3.19 -8.69 -1.50
C ASN A 163 1.95 -7.80 -1.33
N CYS A 164 1.80 -6.81 -2.20
CA CYS A 164 0.51 -6.14 -2.36
C CYS A 164 -0.52 -7.21 -2.74
N ARG A 165 -1.45 -7.53 -1.84
CA ARG A 165 -2.58 -8.41 -2.13
C ARG A 165 -3.38 -7.81 -3.30
N SER A 166 -3.11 -8.26 -4.52
CA SER A 166 -4.01 -8.06 -5.63
C SER A 166 -5.27 -8.88 -5.31
N LYS A 167 -6.42 -8.19 -5.21
CA LYS A 167 -7.72 -8.86 -5.09
C LYS A 167 -8.02 -9.54 -6.43
N CYS A 168 -7.50 -10.74 -6.65
CA CYS A 168 -8.02 -11.63 -7.66
C CYS A 168 -9.22 -12.39 -7.07
N HIS A 169 -10.24 -12.61 -7.92
CA HIS A 169 -11.50 -13.29 -7.62
C HIS A 169 -11.30 -14.63 -6.86
N PRO A 170 -12.16 -15.01 -5.90
CA PRO A 170 -12.06 -16.31 -5.24
C PRO A 170 -12.40 -17.43 -6.24
N GLY A 171 -11.42 -18.23 -6.61
CA GLY A 171 -11.61 -19.48 -7.35
C GLY A 171 -12.17 -20.60 -6.46
N GLU A 172 -13.11 -21.36 -7.01
CA GLU A 172 -13.77 -22.52 -6.42
C GLU A 172 -12.77 -23.57 -5.90
N LYS A 173 -12.96 -24.04 -4.67
CA LYS A 173 -12.12 -25.09 -4.08
C LYS A 173 -12.58 -26.47 -4.55
N VAL A 174 -11.83 -27.09 -5.46
CA VAL A 174 -11.95 -28.54 -5.72
C VAL A 174 -11.31 -29.31 -4.56
N LYS A 175 -12.11 -30.12 -3.86
CA LYS A 175 -11.64 -31.03 -2.80
C LYS A 175 -11.01 -32.28 -3.45
N GLN A 176 -9.71 -32.50 -3.28
CA GLN A 176 -9.11 -33.82 -3.50
C GLN A 176 -9.22 -34.65 -2.21
N LYS A 177 -9.79 -35.87 -2.32
CA LYS A 177 -9.81 -36.89 -1.26
C LYS A 177 -8.44 -37.56 -1.14
N PRO A 178 -7.96 -37.89 0.07
CA PRO A 178 -6.73 -38.65 0.25
C PRO A 178 -6.99 -40.15 0.02
N GLN A 179 -6.11 -40.79 -0.75
CA GLN A 179 -6.10 -42.24 -0.92
C GLN A 179 -5.31 -42.89 0.22
N HIS A 180 -5.97 -43.77 0.96
CA HIS A 180 -5.43 -44.54 2.07
C HIS A 180 -4.78 -45.81 1.52
N THR A 181 -3.46 -45.95 1.58
CA THR A 181 -2.75 -47.19 1.26
C THR A 181 -2.69 -48.09 2.50
N MET A 182 -3.42 -49.20 2.47
CA MET A 182 -3.35 -50.26 3.48
C MET A 182 -2.53 -51.42 2.88
N TRP A 183 -1.43 -51.75 3.56
CA TRP A 183 -0.62 -52.94 3.31
C TRP A 183 -1.31 -54.19 3.83
N TYR A 184 -1.38 -55.26 3.04
CA TYR A 184 -1.27 -56.64 3.55
C TYR A 184 -0.76 -57.59 2.45
N LEU A 185 0.37 -58.23 2.76
CA LEU A 185 0.83 -59.48 2.18
C LEU A 185 -0.02 -60.63 2.74
N SER A 186 -0.41 -61.59 1.90
CA SER A 186 -0.33 -63.04 2.19
C SER A 186 -0.81 -63.89 1.01
N HIS A 187 0.13 -64.66 0.46
CA HIS A 187 0.05 -66.05 0.01
C HIS A 187 -1.20 -66.61 -0.72
N GLY A 188 -0.97 -67.02 -1.98
CA GLY A 188 -1.02 -68.44 -2.38
C GLY A 188 -2.29 -69.01 -3.02
N ARG A 189 -2.21 -69.37 -4.32
CA ARG A 189 -2.74 -70.60 -4.99
C ARG A 189 -2.35 -70.52 -6.49
N ALA A 190 -1.57 -71.42 -7.10
CA ALA A 190 -1.79 -72.82 -7.46
C ALA A 190 -3.04 -73.07 -8.32
N GLN A 191 -2.86 -73.13 -9.65
CA GLN A 191 -3.16 -74.26 -10.55
C GLN A 191 -2.78 -73.91 -11.98
#